data_AF-A0A7H8NBT2-F1
#
_entry.id   AF-A0A7H8NBT2-F1
#
_cell.length_a   1.000
_cell.length_b   1.000
_cell.length_c   1.000
_cell.angle_alpha   90.00
_cell.angle_beta   90.00
_cell.angle_gamma   90.00
#
_symmetry.space_group_name_H-M   'P 1'
#
loop_
_entity.id
_entity.type
_entity.pdbx_description
1 polymer ?
#
loop_
_entity_poly.entity_id
_entity_poly.type
_entity_poly.pdbx_seq_one_letter_code
_entity_poly.pdbx_strand_id
1 'polypeptide(L)'
;MTWRADLAELLAEAGILDVDVDDAVTDEHVRSSAYQRVVSVAASARSRDRDPALVATILRDPHEMTTKTAVVALVDGVAVRATGPAEFRRWAAGLLPEVDRLTTEAYRVFIRRRVHDWLFRLSVQDGHMPTPAELARVTDWMQRLIAEESTSPAVLALLAASGNRRKTRNVAKNRAGFLTIRPPGAQVADPPSVSSARSDGEPGSAW
;
A
#
# COMPACT_ATOMS: atom_id res chain seq x y z
N MET A 1 0.21 -34.62 -6.22
CA MET A 1 1.31 -33.63 -6.19
C MET A 1 1.87 -33.57 -4.78
N THR A 2 3.17 -33.40 -4.63
CA THR A 2 3.83 -33.25 -3.31
C THR A 2 4.10 -31.78 -3.06
N TRP A 3 4.03 -31.34 -1.80
CA TRP A 3 4.28 -29.94 -1.41
C TRP A 3 5.65 -29.40 -1.90
N ARG A 4 6.68 -30.25 -1.94
CA ARG A 4 7.98 -29.91 -2.53
C ARG A 4 7.88 -29.52 -4.02
N ALA A 5 7.08 -30.25 -4.80
CA ALA A 5 6.88 -29.97 -6.22
C ALA A 5 6.11 -28.66 -6.41
N ASP A 6 5.06 -28.46 -5.61
CA ASP A 6 4.28 -27.23 -5.57
C ASP A 6 5.17 -26.01 -5.26
N LEU A 7 6.09 -26.12 -4.29
CA LEU A 7 7.03 -25.05 -3.94
C LEU A 7 8.04 -24.77 -5.06
N ALA A 8 8.58 -25.81 -5.69
CA ALA A 8 9.50 -25.65 -6.81
C ALA A 8 8.83 -24.96 -8.02
N GLU A 9 7.59 -25.35 -8.33
CA GLU A 9 6.79 -24.72 -9.38
C GLU A 9 6.52 -23.24 -9.06
N LEU A 10 6.11 -22.95 -7.82
CA LEU A 10 5.87 -21.59 -7.35
C LEU A 10 7.09 -20.67 -7.52
N LEU A 11 8.28 -21.17 -7.17
CA LEU A 11 9.54 -20.44 -7.33
C LEU A 11 9.90 -20.23 -8.79
N ALA A 12 9.75 -21.28 -9.62
CA ALA A 12 10.03 -21.21 -11.04
C ALA A 12 9.10 -20.22 -11.77
N GLU A 13 7.80 -20.22 -11.47
CA GLU A 13 6.84 -19.28 -12.03
C GLU A 13 7.16 -17.83 -11.63
N ALA A 14 7.67 -17.62 -10.42
CA ALA A 14 8.13 -16.31 -9.95
C ALA A 14 9.52 -15.92 -10.48
N GLY A 15 10.20 -16.80 -11.23
CA GLY A 15 11.55 -16.58 -11.74
C GLY A 15 12.63 -16.55 -10.65
N ILE A 16 12.39 -17.21 -9.51
CA ILE A 16 13.31 -17.28 -8.37
C ILE A 16 14.11 -18.58 -8.49
N LEU A 17 15.42 -18.45 -8.76
CA LEU A 17 16.31 -19.58 -9.07
C LEU A 17 17.39 -19.82 -8.01
N ASP A 18 17.56 -18.87 -7.08
CA ASP A 18 18.61 -18.84 -6.07
C ASP A 18 18.16 -19.39 -4.70
N VAL A 19 16.95 -19.95 -4.63
CA VAL A 19 16.42 -20.61 -3.43
C VAL A 19 16.58 -22.12 -3.60
N ASP A 20 17.30 -22.75 -2.67
CA ASP A 20 17.32 -24.21 -2.57
C ASP A 20 15.95 -24.69 -2.06
N VAL A 21 15.30 -25.55 -2.86
CA VAL A 21 13.96 -26.07 -2.56
C VAL A 21 13.99 -27.00 -1.36
N ASP A 22 15.04 -27.79 -1.19
CA ASP A 22 15.16 -28.74 -0.08
C ASP A 22 15.40 -28.01 1.25
N ASP A 23 16.15 -26.91 1.22
CA ASP A 23 16.26 -25.99 2.36
C ASP A 23 14.91 -25.32 2.65
N ALA A 24 14.22 -24.80 1.63
CA ALA A 24 12.91 -24.18 1.83
C ALA A 24 11.84 -25.17 2.32
N VAL A 25 11.95 -26.46 2.01
CA VAL A 25 11.08 -27.53 2.53
C VAL A 25 11.33 -27.77 4.01
N THR A 26 12.57 -27.67 4.48
CA THR A 26 12.94 -28.05 5.85
C THR A 26 13.03 -26.87 6.82
N ASP A 27 13.36 -25.68 6.32
CA ASP A 27 13.57 -24.45 7.10
C ASP A 27 12.43 -23.44 6.88
N GLU A 28 11.72 -23.11 7.96
CA GLU A 28 10.61 -22.15 7.96
C GLU A 28 11.02 -20.73 7.59
N HIS A 29 12.24 -20.29 7.95
CA HIS A 29 12.73 -18.96 7.64
C HIS A 29 13.10 -18.83 6.16
N VAL A 30 13.78 -19.83 5.60
CA VAL A 30 14.08 -19.90 4.16
C VAL A 30 12.77 -19.87 3.37
N ARG A 31 11.80 -20.68 3.79
CA ARG A 31 10.47 -20.72 3.17
C ARG A 31 9.70 -19.42 3.26
N SER A 32 9.69 -18.79 4.44
CA SER A 32 9.03 -17.50 4.65
C SER A 32 9.64 -16.44 3.73
N SER A 33 10.97 -16.38 3.65
CA SER A 33 11.69 -15.47 2.75
C SER A 33 11.33 -15.73 1.27
N ALA A 34 11.30 -16.99 0.86
CA ALA A 34 10.89 -17.41 -0.47
C ALA A 34 9.47 -16.93 -0.81
N TYR A 35 8.49 -17.17 0.06
CA TYR A 35 7.13 -16.69 -0.16
C TYR A 35 7.04 -15.17 -0.24
N GLN A 36 7.78 -14.42 0.60
CA GLN A 36 7.79 -12.96 0.52
C GLN A 36 8.27 -12.46 -0.86
N ARG A 37 9.26 -13.14 -1.45
CA ARG A 37 9.74 -12.84 -2.81
C ARG A 37 8.69 -13.18 -3.86
N VAL A 38 8.10 -14.38 -3.78
CA VAL A 38 7.03 -14.83 -4.68
C VAL A 38 5.87 -13.83 -4.69
N VAL A 39 5.34 -13.47 -3.51
CA VAL A 39 4.20 -12.56 -3.43
C VAL A 39 4.54 -11.13 -3.85
N SER A 40 5.80 -10.70 -3.70
CA SER A 40 6.25 -9.40 -4.21
C SER A 40 6.28 -9.35 -5.74
N VAL A 41 6.75 -10.43 -6.38
CA VAL A 41 6.68 -10.60 -7.84
C VAL A 41 5.23 -10.61 -8.30
N ALA A 42 4.39 -11.44 -7.67
CA ALA A 42 2.96 -11.52 -7.97
C ALA A 42 2.29 -10.15 -7.82
N ALA A 43 2.47 -9.46 -6.69
CA ALA A 43 1.93 -8.12 -6.45
C ALA A 43 2.39 -7.10 -7.50
N SER A 44 3.53 -7.28 -8.15
CA SER A 44 4.03 -6.39 -9.20
C SER A 44 3.63 -6.78 -10.63
N ALA A 45 3.01 -7.96 -10.81
CA ALA A 45 2.54 -8.43 -12.10
C ALA A 45 1.38 -7.59 -12.67
N ARG A 46 1.29 -7.52 -14.01
CA ARG A 46 0.22 -6.78 -14.70
C ARG A 46 -1.12 -7.51 -14.69
N SER A 47 -1.11 -8.84 -14.79
CA SER A 47 -2.30 -9.69 -14.67
C SER A 47 -2.39 -10.25 -13.25
N ARG A 48 -3.63 -10.47 -12.81
CA ARG A 48 -3.99 -11.01 -11.49
C ARG A 48 -4.66 -12.38 -11.56
N ASP A 49 -4.78 -12.96 -12.75
CA ASP A 49 -5.59 -14.16 -12.97
C ASP A 49 -5.02 -15.40 -12.27
N ARG A 50 -3.71 -15.41 -12.00
CA ARG A 50 -3.00 -16.50 -11.32
C ARG A 50 -2.94 -16.36 -9.80
N ASP A 51 -3.25 -15.18 -9.25
CA ASP A 51 -3.11 -14.92 -7.82
C ASP A 51 -3.92 -15.89 -6.93
N PRO A 52 -5.16 -16.29 -7.28
CA PRO A 52 -5.89 -17.29 -6.50
C PRO A 52 -5.21 -18.66 -6.47
N ALA A 53 -4.66 -19.12 -7.60
CA ALA A 53 -3.94 -20.40 -7.68
C ALA A 53 -2.61 -20.37 -6.91
N LEU A 54 -1.90 -19.24 -6.98
CA LEU A 54 -0.71 -18.97 -6.17
C LEU A 54 -1.04 -19.06 -4.68
N VAL A 55 -2.12 -18.41 -4.24
CA VAL A 55 -2.54 -18.43 -2.84
C VAL A 55 -2.99 -19.82 -2.43
N ALA A 56 -3.75 -20.52 -3.26
CA ALA A 56 -4.14 -21.91 -3.02
C ALA A 56 -2.92 -22.80 -2.76
N THR A 57 -1.83 -22.58 -3.50
CA THR A 57 -0.58 -23.32 -3.36
C THR A 57 0.15 -22.97 -2.07
N ILE A 58 0.30 -21.68 -1.75
CA ILE A 58 0.89 -21.23 -0.47
C ILE A 58 0.11 -21.80 0.72
N LEU A 59 -1.23 -21.80 0.67
CA LEU A 59 -2.08 -22.26 1.77
C LEU A 59 -2.04 -23.79 2.00
N ARG A 60 -1.44 -24.59 1.11
CA ARG A 60 -1.21 -26.03 1.35
C ARG A 60 -0.03 -26.30 2.28
N ASP A 61 0.80 -25.30 2.54
CA ASP A 61 1.91 -25.42 3.49
C ASP A 61 1.36 -25.66 4.91
N PRO A 62 1.91 -26.65 5.64
CA PRO A 62 1.43 -27.00 6.97
C PRO A 62 1.61 -25.89 8.01
N HIS A 63 2.49 -24.92 7.78
CA HIS A 63 2.77 -23.84 8.72
C HIS A 63 1.89 -22.61 8.44
N GLU A 64 0.64 -22.65 8.92
CA GLU A 64 -0.37 -21.61 8.62
C GLU A 64 0.05 -20.17 9.00
N MET A 65 0.94 -19.98 9.97
CA MET A 65 1.45 -18.65 10.31
C MET A 65 2.28 -18.04 9.17
N THR A 66 3.10 -18.87 8.51
CA THR A 66 3.94 -18.43 7.38
C THR A 66 3.06 -18.11 6.18
N THR A 67 2.07 -18.96 5.89
CA THR A 67 1.14 -18.78 4.77
C THR A 67 0.27 -17.54 4.96
N LYS A 68 -0.30 -17.34 6.16
CA LYS A 68 -1.05 -16.13 6.50
C LYS A 68 -0.20 -14.87 6.29
N THR A 69 1.06 -14.89 6.70
CA THR A 69 1.97 -13.74 6.57
C THR A 69 2.27 -13.42 5.09
N ALA A 70 2.48 -14.44 4.27
CA ALA A 70 2.64 -14.27 2.82
C ALA A 70 1.38 -13.72 2.15
N VAL A 71 0.19 -14.25 2.49
CA VAL A 71 -1.08 -13.77 1.93
C VAL A 71 -1.37 -12.32 2.33
N VAL A 72 -1.06 -11.93 3.58
CA VAL A 72 -1.18 -10.53 4.02
C VAL A 72 -0.24 -9.63 3.23
N ALA A 73 1.01 -10.05 2.99
CA ALA A 73 1.95 -9.29 2.19
C ALA A 73 1.49 -9.14 0.72
N LEU A 74 0.88 -10.19 0.14
CA LEU A 74 0.25 -10.11 -1.18
C LEU A 74 -0.89 -9.09 -1.19
N VAL A 75 -1.81 -9.17 -0.20
CA VAL A 75 -2.94 -8.23 -0.04
C VAL A 75 -2.45 -6.79 0.05
N ASP A 76 -1.46 -6.53 0.91
CA ASP A 76 -0.87 -5.20 1.08
C ASP A 76 -0.23 -4.72 -0.23
N GLY A 77 0.55 -5.58 -0.91
CA GLY A 77 1.23 -5.25 -2.16
C GLY A 77 0.27 -4.97 -3.33
N VAL A 78 -0.79 -5.76 -3.48
CA VAL A 78 -1.81 -5.55 -4.51
C VAL A 78 -2.63 -4.29 -4.21
N ALA A 79 -3.04 -4.08 -2.95
CA ALA A 79 -3.84 -2.91 -2.57
C ALA A 79 -3.11 -1.59 -2.83
N VAL A 80 -1.80 -1.51 -2.56
CA VAL A 80 -0.98 -0.32 -2.83
C VAL A 80 -0.94 0.03 -4.33
N ARG A 81 -1.10 -0.96 -5.20
CA ARG A 81 -1.02 -0.81 -6.66
C ARG A 81 -2.38 -0.78 -7.36
N ALA A 82 -3.47 -1.02 -6.63
CA ALA A 82 -4.81 -1.01 -7.20
C ALA A 82 -5.18 0.40 -7.69
N THR A 83 -5.86 0.48 -8.83
CA THR A 83 -6.30 1.77 -9.39
C THR A 83 -7.55 2.30 -8.68
N GLY A 84 -8.21 1.48 -7.86
CA GLY A 84 -9.37 1.89 -7.08
C GLY A 84 -10.05 0.74 -6.33
N PRO A 85 -11.08 1.06 -5.51
CA PRO A 85 -11.74 0.08 -4.65
C PRO A 85 -12.49 -1.01 -5.43
N ALA A 86 -13.01 -0.70 -6.63
CA ALA A 86 -13.75 -1.67 -7.44
C ALA A 86 -12.87 -2.77 -8.01
N GLU A 87 -11.67 -2.42 -8.50
CA GLU A 87 -10.68 -3.40 -8.98
C GLU A 87 -10.24 -4.31 -7.84
N PHE A 88 -9.82 -3.72 -6.72
CA PHE A 88 -9.37 -4.47 -5.55
C PHE A 88 -10.46 -5.40 -5.00
N ARG A 89 -11.73 -4.96 -4.99
CA ARG A 89 -12.86 -5.80 -4.56
C ARG A 89 -13.02 -7.04 -5.45
N ARG A 90 -12.93 -6.88 -6.77
CA ARG A 90 -13.03 -8.02 -7.71
C ARG A 90 -11.89 -9.01 -7.49
N TRP A 91 -10.67 -8.52 -7.34
CA TRP A 91 -9.51 -9.35 -7.03
C TRP A 91 -9.69 -10.11 -5.70
N ALA A 92 -10.08 -9.40 -4.64
CA ALA A 92 -10.28 -10.01 -3.33
C ALA A 92 -11.41 -11.06 -3.33
N ALA A 93 -12.44 -10.91 -4.16
CA ALA A 93 -13.51 -11.90 -4.30
C ALA A 93 -13.01 -13.25 -4.82
N GLY A 94 -11.95 -13.27 -5.66
CA GLY A 94 -11.28 -14.50 -6.09
C GLY A 94 -10.33 -15.07 -5.03
N LEU A 95 -9.73 -14.22 -4.20
CA LEU A 95 -8.80 -14.60 -3.14
C LEU A 95 -9.49 -15.23 -1.91
N LEU A 96 -10.60 -14.64 -1.45
CA LEU A 96 -11.23 -14.98 -0.18
C LEU A 96 -11.70 -16.45 -0.05
N PRO A 97 -12.23 -17.11 -1.11
CA PRO A 97 -12.55 -18.54 -1.04
C PRO A 97 -11.35 -19.43 -0.73
N GLU A 98 -10.14 -19.03 -1.15
CA GLU A 98 -8.91 -19.77 -0.83
C GLU A 98 -8.54 -19.57 0.65
N VAL A 99 -8.62 -18.33 1.13
CA VAL A 99 -8.39 -17.99 2.55
C VAL A 99 -9.33 -18.77 3.48
N ASP A 100 -10.56 -19.04 3.05
CA ASP A 100 -11.52 -19.81 3.84
C ASP A 100 -11.11 -21.27 4.09
N ARG A 101 -10.11 -21.79 3.35
CA ARG A 101 -9.56 -23.14 3.54
C ARG A 101 -8.59 -23.24 4.71
N LEU A 102 -8.08 -22.12 5.23
CA LEU A 102 -7.26 -22.14 6.44
C LEU A 102 -8.04 -22.77 7.59
N THR A 103 -7.38 -23.57 8.42
CA THR A 103 -7.99 -24.22 9.59
C THR A 103 -8.18 -23.22 10.73
N THR A 104 -7.18 -22.37 10.97
CA THR A 104 -7.22 -21.39 12.06
C THR A 104 -8.14 -20.21 11.75
N GLU A 105 -9.25 -20.11 12.51
CA GLU A 105 -10.25 -19.05 12.34
C GLU A 105 -9.67 -17.64 12.49
N ALA A 106 -8.82 -17.44 13.48
CA ALA A 106 -8.19 -16.14 13.72
C ALA A 106 -7.40 -15.63 12.49
N TYR A 107 -6.82 -16.52 11.69
CA TYR A 107 -6.08 -16.15 10.48
C TYR A 107 -7.02 -15.75 9.34
N ARG A 108 -8.12 -16.48 9.16
CA ARG A 108 -9.18 -16.12 8.21
C ARG A 108 -9.76 -14.73 8.51
N VAL A 109 -10.13 -14.51 9.77
CA VAL A 109 -10.67 -13.22 10.24
C VAL A 109 -9.66 -12.09 10.04
N PHE A 110 -8.38 -12.33 10.32
CA PHE A 110 -7.33 -11.34 10.14
C PHE A 110 -7.19 -10.91 8.68
N ILE A 111 -7.12 -11.86 7.74
CA ILE A 111 -6.97 -11.56 6.31
C ILE A 111 -8.21 -10.83 5.77
N ARG A 112 -9.42 -11.30 6.13
CA ARG A 112 -10.68 -10.63 5.78
C ARG A 112 -10.72 -9.19 6.29
N ARG A 113 -10.27 -8.98 7.54
CA ARG A 113 -10.17 -7.64 8.13
C ARG A 113 -9.17 -6.77 7.38
N ARG A 114 -8.02 -7.32 6.98
CA ARG A 114 -7.02 -6.59 6.19
C ARG A 114 -7.55 -6.17 4.82
N VAL A 115 -8.29 -7.03 4.13
CA VAL A 115 -8.98 -6.70 2.87
C VAL A 115 -9.99 -5.56 3.09
N HIS A 116 -10.78 -5.62 4.16
CA HIS A 116 -11.75 -4.56 4.49
C HIS A 116 -11.05 -3.22 4.77
N ASP A 117 -9.96 -3.23 5.53
CA ASP A 117 -9.18 -2.02 5.82
C ASP A 117 -8.66 -1.38 4.52
N TRP A 118 -8.13 -2.17 3.58
CA TRP A 118 -7.67 -1.66 2.28
C TRP A 118 -8.81 -1.13 1.41
N LEU A 119 -9.95 -1.82 1.36
CA LEU A 119 -11.13 -1.33 0.66
C LEU A 119 -11.58 0.03 1.22
N PHE A 120 -11.57 0.20 2.55
CA PHE A 120 -11.90 1.47 3.17
C PHE A 120 -10.92 2.58 2.76
N ARG A 121 -9.60 2.34 2.84
CA ARG A 121 -8.59 3.32 2.41
C ARG A 121 -8.73 3.67 0.93
N LEU A 122 -8.90 2.68 0.05
CA LEU A 122 -9.06 2.90 -1.38
C LEU A 122 -10.32 3.72 -1.68
N SER A 123 -11.44 3.47 -1.00
CA SER A 123 -12.64 4.30 -1.14
C SER A 123 -12.39 5.76 -0.72
N VAL A 124 -11.64 5.98 0.37
CA VAL A 124 -11.27 7.34 0.80
C VAL A 124 -10.39 8.04 -0.23
N GLN A 125 -9.45 7.33 -0.84
CA GLN A 125 -8.62 7.86 -1.92
C GLN A 125 -9.43 8.18 -3.17
N ASP A 126 -10.49 7.42 -3.43
CA ASP A 126 -11.46 7.64 -4.50
C ASP A 126 -12.50 8.73 -4.18
N GLY A 127 -12.32 9.46 -3.06
CA GLY A 127 -13.14 10.61 -2.69
C GLY A 127 -14.27 10.33 -1.70
N HIS A 128 -14.42 9.10 -1.19
CA HIS A 128 -15.37 8.81 -0.11
C HIS A 128 -15.01 9.59 1.16
N MET A 129 -15.99 10.26 1.75
CA MET A 129 -15.83 10.93 3.05
C MET A 129 -16.34 10.01 4.16
N PRO A 130 -15.46 9.45 5.02
CA PRO A 130 -15.90 8.54 6.06
C PRO A 130 -16.79 9.19 7.10
N THR A 131 -17.66 8.38 7.69
CA THR A 131 -18.35 8.71 8.93
C THR A 131 -17.52 8.26 10.15
N PRO A 132 -17.76 8.84 11.34
CA PRO A 132 -17.14 8.33 12.58
C PRO A 132 -17.43 6.84 12.83
N ALA A 133 -18.63 6.37 12.49
CA ALA A 133 -19.04 4.98 12.68
C ALA A 133 -18.28 4.01 11.76
N GLU A 134 -18.04 4.39 10.50
CA GLU A 134 -17.20 3.62 9.60
C GLU A 134 -15.75 3.61 10.09
N LEU A 135 -15.22 4.76 10.52
CA LEU A 135 -13.86 4.87 11.03
C LEU A 135 -13.64 3.96 12.25
N ALA A 136 -14.60 3.87 13.17
CA ALA A 136 -14.52 2.99 14.34
C ALA A 136 -14.40 1.50 13.97
N ARG A 137 -14.84 1.11 12.76
CA ARG A 137 -14.72 -0.26 12.24
C ARG A 137 -13.42 -0.52 11.49
N VAL A 138 -12.49 0.43 11.44
CA VAL A 138 -11.20 0.29 10.77
C VAL A 138 -10.13 0.03 11.83
N THR A 139 -9.11 -0.79 11.52
CA THR A 139 -8.05 -1.06 12.49
C THR A 139 -7.23 0.19 12.81
N ASP A 140 -6.65 0.25 14.01
CA ASP A 140 -5.78 1.35 14.43
C ASP A 140 -4.61 1.58 13.47
N TRP A 141 -4.08 0.49 12.89
CA TRP A 141 -3.02 0.54 11.87
C TRP A 141 -3.51 1.26 10.61
N MET A 142 -4.67 0.89 10.08
CA MET A 142 -5.19 1.52 8.86
C MET A 142 -5.63 2.97 9.10
N GLN A 143 -6.25 3.28 10.24
CA GLN A 143 -6.54 4.68 10.58
C GLN A 143 -5.27 5.54 10.63
N ARG A 144 -4.18 4.99 11.18
CA ARG A 144 -2.88 5.67 11.20
C ARG A 144 -2.32 5.87 9.79
N LEU A 145 -2.37 4.84 8.94
CA LEU A 145 -1.93 4.93 7.55
C LEU A 145 -2.68 6.04 6.80
N ILE A 146 -4.01 6.11 6.95
CA ILE A 146 -4.83 7.17 6.34
C ILE A 146 -4.45 8.55 6.89
N ALA A 147 -4.21 8.67 8.20
CA ALA A 147 -3.74 9.93 8.79
C ALA A 147 -2.37 10.36 8.26
N GLU A 148 -1.48 9.42 8.00
CA GLU A 148 -0.13 9.66 7.48
C GLU A 148 -0.14 10.05 5.99
N GLU A 149 -1.04 9.49 5.19
CA GLU A 149 -1.01 9.63 3.73
C GLU A 149 -2.09 10.55 3.14
N SER A 150 -3.23 10.73 3.82
CA SER A 150 -4.36 11.49 3.27
C SER A 150 -3.99 12.95 2.95
N THR A 151 -4.46 13.40 1.80
CA THR A 151 -4.37 14.80 1.35
C THR A 151 -5.67 15.56 1.55
N SER A 152 -6.76 14.88 1.95
CA SER A 152 -8.07 15.51 2.17
C SER A 152 -8.15 16.17 3.55
N PRO A 153 -8.31 17.52 3.63
CA PRO A 153 -8.43 18.21 4.90
C PRO A 153 -9.62 17.73 5.75
N ALA A 154 -10.74 17.39 5.11
CA ALA A 154 -11.93 16.89 5.80
C ALA A 154 -11.67 15.53 6.47
N VAL A 155 -11.01 14.61 5.78
CA VAL A 155 -10.62 13.30 6.32
C VAL A 155 -9.65 13.45 7.49
N LEU A 156 -8.66 14.34 7.37
CA LEU A 156 -7.72 14.62 8.46
C LEU A 156 -8.40 15.26 9.67
N ALA A 157 -9.35 16.17 9.46
CA ALA A 157 -10.13 16.76 10.54
C ALA A 157 -10.97 15.70 11.29
N LEU A 158 -11.60 14.78 10.55
CA LEU A 158 -12.31 13.65 11.14
C LEU A 158 -11.38 12.75 11.97
N LEU A 159 -10.23 12.35 11.41
CA LEU A 159 -9.24 11.53 12.11
C LEU A 159 -8.67 12.22 13.36
N ALA A 160 -8.48 13.54 13.31
CA ALA A 160 -8.04 14.33 14.45
C ALA A 160 -9.06 14.33 15.60
N ALA A 161 -10.36 14.30 15.28
CA ALA A 161 -11.44 14.27 16.26
C ALA A 161 -11.72 12.85 16.77
N SER A 162 -11.83 11.88 15.86
CA SER A 162 -12.43 10.57 16.12
C SER A 162 -11.51 9.37 15.93
N GLY A 163 -10.23 9.57 15.56
CA GLY A 163 -9.27 8.47 15.47
C GLY A 163 -9.14 7.73 16.81
N ASN A 164 -9.09 6.39 16.77
CA ASN A 164 -9.12 5.54 17.97
C ASN A 164 -7.95 5.83 18.91
N ARG A 165 -6.76 6.02 18.34
CA ARG A 165 -5.52 6.22 19.10
C ARG A 165 -5.12 7.68 19.12
N ARG A 166 -4.59 8.11 20.28
CA ARG A 166 -3.99 9.44 20.46
C ARG A 166 -2.94 9.75 19.41
N LYS A 167 -2.09 8.77 19.05
CA LYS A 167 -1.07 8.91 18.02
C LYS A 167 -1.69 9.28 16.66
N THR A 168 -2.72 8.54 16.22
CA THR A 168 -3.45 8.83 14.98
C THR A 168 -4.06 10.23 15.00
N ARG A 169 -4.73 10.60 16.09
CA ARG A 169 -5.31 11.96 16.24
C ARG A 169 -4.24 13.04 16.13
N ASN A 170 -3.09 12.86 16.76
CA ASN A 170 -1.99 13.83 16.72
C ASN A 170 -1.37 13.96 15.32
N VAL A 171 -1.13 12.82 14.63
CA VAL A 171 -0.63 12.83 13.24
C VAL A 171 -1.59 13.61 12.34
N ALA A 172 -2.89 13.34 12.46
CA ALA A 172 -3.90 14.00 11.65
C ALA A 172 -3.96 15.52 11.92
N LYS A 173 -3.89 15.95 13.19
CA LYS A 173 -3.84 17.39 13.57
C LYS A 173 -2.64 18.10 12.95
N ASN A 174 -1.46 17.51 13.08
CA ASN A 174 -0.23 18.09 12.54
C ASN A 174 -0.34 18.23 11.02
N ARG A 175 -0.80 17.18 10.33
CA ARG A 175 -0.98 17.18 8.87
C ARG A 175 -2.05 18.19 8.40
N ALA A 176 -3.17 18.29 9.11
CA ALA A 176 -4.19 19.29 8.79
C ALA A 176 -3.65 20.72 8.90
N GLY A 177 -2.85 21.02 9.95
CA GLY A 177 -2.18 22.31 10.11
C GLY A 177 -1.24 22.65 8.94
N PHE A 178 -0.46 21.69 8.46
CA PHE A 178 0.42 21.91 7.30
C PHE A 178 -0.34 22.19 5.99
N LEU A 179 -1.51 21.58 5.79
CA LEU A 179 -2.32 21.84 4.60
C LEU A 179 -2.97 23.22 4.62
N THR A 180 -3.28 23.75 5.81
CA THR A 180 -3.83 25.11 5.97
C THR A 180 -2.78 26.21 5.74
N ILE A 181 -1.50 25.93 6.00
CA ILE A 181 -0.41 26.93 5.91
C ILE A 181 0.09 27.15 4.46
N ARG A 182 -0.23 26.27 3.50
CA ARG A 182 0.18 26.42 2.09
C ARG A 182 -1.01 26.82 1.21
N PRO A 183 -1.16 28.12 0.83
CA PRO A 183 -2.22 28.52 -0.09
C PRO A 183 -1.93 28.02 -1.53
N PRO A 184 -2.95 27.59 -2.29
CA PRO A 184 -2.81 27.28 -3.70
C PRO A 184 -2.74 28.59 -4.50
N GLY A 185 -1.55 29.00 -4.91
CA GLY A 185 -1.39 30.18 -5.78
C GLY A 185 -0.15 31.05 -5.57
N ALA A 186 0.85 30.64 -4.81
CA ALA A 186 2.14 31.34 -4.83
C ALA A 186 2.87 31.05 -6.15
N GLN A 187 2.44 31.70 -7.24
CA GLN A 187 3.30 31.97 -8.37
C GLN A 187 4.54 32.69 -7.83
N VAL A 188 5.70 32.10 -8.07
CA VAL A 188 6.98 32.77 -7.90
C VAL A 188 6.97 33.92 -8.89
N ALA A 189 6.81 35.14 -8.40
CA ALA A 189 6.94 36.34 -9.22
C ALA A 189 8.38 36.37 -9.75
N ASP A 190 8.52 36.41 -11.08
CA ASP A 190 9.79 36.64 -11.74
C ASP A 190 10.43 37.94 -11.22
N PRO A 191 11.75 37.97 -10.99
CA PRO A 191 12.43 39.19 -10.62
C PRO A 191 12.36 40.23 -11.76
N PRO A 192 12.22 41.53 -11.44
CA PRO A 192 12.08 42.55 -12.46
C PRO A 192 13.34 42.65 -13.31
N SER A 193 13.13 42.62 -14.63
CA SER A 193 14.16 42.88 -15.64
C SER A 193 14.75 44.28 -15.46
N VAL A 194 16.05 44.35 -15.20
CA VAL A 194 16.79 45.62 -15.10
C VAL A 194 16.99 46.17 -16.51
N SER A 195 16.13 47.11 -16.89
CA SER A 195 16.30 47.94 -18.09
C SER A 195 17.42 48.95 -17.86
N SER A 196 18.56 48.73 -18.50
CA SER A 196 19.67 49.68 -18.52
C SER A 196 19.44 50.71 -19.63
N ALA A 197 18.90 51.87 -19.26
CA ALA A 197 18.96 53.08 -20.07
C ALA A 197 20.08 53.99 -19.54
N ARG A 198 21.14 54.17 -20.31
CA ARG A 198 22.06 55.32 -20.22
C ARG A 198 22.38 55.78 -21.65
N SER A 199 21.79 56.91 -22.02
CA SER A 199 22.15 57.73 -23.17
C SER A 199 23.28 58.68 -22.75
N ASP A 200 24.31 58.71 -23.60
CA ASP A 200 24.99 59.87 -24.21
C ASP A 200 25.45 61.10 -23.39
N GLY A 201 26.67 61.53 -23.74
CA GLY A 201 27.28 62.80 -23.36
C GLY A 201 28.82 62.74 -23.43
N GLU A 202 29.44 62.44 -24.59
CA GLU A 202 30.05 63.41 -25.53
C GLU A 202 31.53 63.77 -25.14
N PRO A 203 32.32 64.52 -25.94
CA PRO A 203 33.45 63.98 -26.71
C PRO A 203 34.83 64.56 -26.30
N GLY A 204 35.93 64.00 -26.81
CA GLY A 204 37.25 64.57 -26.62
C GLY A 204 38.38 63.88 -27.38
N SER A 205 38.80 64.52 -28.47
CA SER A 205 40.02 64.34 -29.26
C SER A 205 41.26 63.91 -28.47
N ALA A 206 42.15 63.10 -29.09
CA ALA A 206 43.39 63.59 -29.69
C ALA A 206 44.40 62.45 -30.00
N TRP A 207 44.91 62.50 -31.25
CA TRP A 207 46.08 61.82 -31.85
C TRP A 207 45.98 60.34 -32.20
#